data_AF-A0A7V3UPB3-F1
#
_entry.id   AF-A0A7V3UPB3-F1
#
_cell.length_a   1.000
_cell.length_b   1.000
_cell.length_c   1.000
_cell.angle_alpha   90.00
_cell.angle_beta   90.00
_cell.angle_gamma   90.00
#
_symmetry.space_group_name_H-M   'P 1'
#
loop_
_entity.id
_entity.type
_entity.pdbx_description
1 polymer ?
#
loop_
_entity_poly.entity_id
_entity_poly.type
_entity_poly.pdbx_seq_one_letter_code
_entity_poly.pdbx_strand_id
1 'polypeptide(L)'
;MKMFMLSAILFPVFMGMVTHRPDEELTPKLPLKLKEGYSLYIKTEEGCKPIQACSQLIAKKGNREIKIDTIGDLSQVIDEVRNEDEALALVNFFTSESYGFLFKDSSCRTLQKKTSPEQKFLAVDEETYNAWKLEEPRVEQKDNRFHITRFLVCYPQFEAGEKTEAQLVKVHEAVDKTGKYERIRKEVVAEGPDVNKLLPYYK
;
A
#
# COMPACT_ATOMS: atom_id res chain seq x y z
N MET A 1 -45.53 5.72 -36.82
CA MET A 1 -44.39 6.28 -37.57
C MET A 1 -43.50 7.05 -36.60
N LYS A 2 -42.18 6.85 -36.71
CA LYS A 2 -41.06 7.35 -35.86
C LYS A 2 -40.78 6.57 -34.57
N MET A 3 -40.04 5.47 -34.77
CA MET A 3 -39.01 4.90 -33.89
C MET A 3 -38.04 6.00 -33.42
N PHE A 4 -37.72 6.02 -32.12
CA PHE A 4 -36.50 6.61 -31.61
C PHE A 4 -35.61 5.48 -31.11
N MET A 5 -34.51 5.26 -31.83
CA MET A 5 -33.35 4.51 -31.34
C MET A 5 -32.71 5.34 -30.21
N LEU A 6 -32.67 4.81 -28.98
CA LEU A 6 -31.66 5.23 -28.02
C LEU A 6 -30.41 4.40 -28.29
N SER A 7 -29.41 5.07 -28.83
CA SER A 7 -28.04 4.58 -28.93
C SER A 7 -27.48 4.43 -27.52
N ALA A 8 -27.21 3.19 -27.11
CA ALA A 8 -26.45 2.91 -25.91
C ALA A 8 -24.98 3.28 -26.19
N ILE A 9 -24.56 4.46 -25.73
CA ILE A 9 -23.15 4.80 -25.64
C ILE A 9 -22.58 4.02 -24.46
N LEU A 10 -22.09 2.80 -24.74
CA LEU A 10 -21.17 2.11 -23.84
C LEU A 10 -19.90 2.96 -23.75
N PHE A 11 -19.73 3.66 -22.63
CA PHE A 11 -18.43 4.16 -22.25
C PHE A 11 -17.53 2.95 -21.97
N PRO A 12 -16.38 2.80 -22.64
CA PRO A 12 -15.38 1.85 -22.19
C PRO A 12 -14.84 2.37 -20.86
N VAL A 13 -15.21 1.68 -19.78
CA VAL A 13 -14.43 1.73 -18.55
C VAL A 13 -13.06 1.20 -18.94
N PHE A 14 -12.10 2.11 -19.15
CA PHE A 14 -10.68 1.79 -19.14
C PHE A 14 -10.34 1.37 -17.72
N MET A 15 -10.71 0.12 -17.42
CA MET A 15 -10.09 -0.66 -16.39
C MET A 15 -8.65 -0.75 -16.85
N GLY A 16 -7.74 -0.06 -16.17
CA GLY A 16 -6.35 -0.46 -16.15
C GLY A 16 -6.28 -1.83 -15.50
N MET A 17 -6.84 -2.85 -16.16
CA MET A 17 -6.49 -4.23 -15.92
C MET A 17 -5.03 -4.26 -16.29
N VAL A 18 -4.20 -4.27 -15.26
CA VAL A 18 -2.85 -4.73 -15.40
C VAL A 18 -2.99 -6.18 -15.89
N THR A 19 -2.97 -6.37 -17.21
CA THR A 19 -3.08 -7.67 -17.87
C THR A 19 -1.74 -8.36 -17.72
N HIS A 20 -1.42 -8.81 -16.52
CA HIS A 20 -0.27 -9.65 -16.30
C HIS A 20 -0.57 -11.04 -16.82
N ARG A 21 0.30 -11.53 -17.69
CA ARG A 21 0.27 -12.94 -18.09
C ARG A 21 0.57 -13.77 -16.84
N PRO A 22 -0.11 -14.91 -16.64
CA PRO A 22 0.07 -15.75 -15.46
C PRO A 22 1.51 -16.26 -15.25
N ASP A 23 2.35 -16.23 -16.30
CA ASP A 23 3.76 -16.67 -16.26
C ASP A 23 4.78 -15.53 -16.01
N GLU A 24 4.33 -14.28 -15.84
CA GLU A 24 5.24 -13.14 -15.71
C GLU A 24 5.60 -12.90 -14.25
N GLU A 25 6.78 -13.36 -13.82
CA GLU A 25 7.34 -12.99 -12.52
C GLU A 25 7.65 -11.48 -12.51
N LEU A 26 6.78 -10.71 -11.85
CA LEU A 26 7.01 -9.28 -11.70
C LEU A 26 8.07 -9.06 -10.65
N THR A 27 9.11 -8.33 -11.02
CA THR A 27 10.11 -7.86 -10.06
C THR A 27 9.61 -6.56 -9.45
N PRO A 28 9.13 -6.54 -8.19
CA PRO A 28 8.77 -5.29 -7.55
C PRO A 28 10.01 -4.40 -7.42
N LYS A 29 9.85 -3.12 -7.68
CA LYS A 29 10.90 -2.14 -7.44
C LYS A 29 10.92 -1.79 -5.97
N LEU A 30 11.68 -2.55 -5.18
CA LEU A 30 12.01 -2.15 -3.82
C LEU A 30 13.21 -1.18 -3.88
N PRO A 31 13.08 0.06 -3.40
CA PRO A 31 14.15 1.07 -3.41
C PRO A 31 15.18 0.83 -2.28
N LEU A 32 15.52 -0.43 -2.01
CA LEU A 32 16.41 -0.85 -0.94
C LEU A 32 17.35 -1.92 -1.46
N LYS A 33 18.55 -1.94 -0.87
CA LYS A 33 19.50 -3.01 -1.14
C LYS A 33 19.04 -4.29 -0.45
N LEU A 34 18.88 -5.36 -1.23
CA LEU A 34 18.65 -6.71 -0.71
C LEU A 34 19.99 -7.37 -0.36
N LYS A 35 19.96 -8.32 0.58
CA LYS A 35 21.10 -9.17 0.91
C LYS A 35 21.60 -9.86 -0.35
N GLU A 36 22.91 -10.07 -0.42
CA GLU A 36 23.55 -10.61 -1.61
C GLU A 36 22.89 -11.90 -2.12
N GLY A 37 22.56 -11.89 -3.42
CA GLY A 37 21.95 -13.01 -4.13
C GLY A 37 20.44 -13.15 -3.96
N TYR A 38 19.78 -12.27 -3.21
CA TYR A 38 18.32 -12.23 -3.15
C TYR A 38 17.73 -11.32 -4.22
N SER A 39 16.64 -11.79 -4.83
CA SER A 39 15.74 -11.02 -5.69
C SER A 39 14.30 -11.20 -5.22
N LEU A 40 13.48 -10.15 -5.36
CA LEU A 40 12.05 -10.20 -5.05
C LEU A 40 11.23 -10.46 -6.31
N TYR A 41 10.16 -11.23 -6.16
CA TYR A 41 9.21 -11.54 -7.21
C TYR A 41 7.78 -11.57 -6.66
N ILE A 42 6.82 -11.24 -7.51
CA ILE A 42 5.41 -11.50 -7.24
C ILE A 42 5.03 -12.76 -8.01
N LYS A 43 4.61 -13.78 -7.28
CA LYS A 43 4.04 -15.00 -7.84
C LYS A 43 2.53 -14.90 -7.80
N THR A 44 1.86 -15.18 -8.91
CA THR A 44 0.40 -15.15 -9.01
C THR A 44 -0.10 -16.53 -9.41
N GLU A 45 -1.08 -17.06 -8.70
CA GLU A 45 -1.68 -18.34 -9.07
C GLU A 45 -2.52 -18.21 -10.35
N GLU A 46 -2.26 -19.10 -11.31
CA GLU A 46 -2.96 -19.11 -12.59
C GLU A 46 -4.46 -19.43 -12.42
N GLY A 47 -5.30 -18.72 -13.17
CA GLY A 47 -6.76 -18.93 -13.15
C GLY A 47 -7.50 -18.33 -11.95
N CYS A 48 -6.79 -17.77 -10.96
CA CYS A 48 -7.40 -17.22 -9.75
C CYS A 48 -7.81 -15.75 -9.91
N LYS A 49 -9.04 -15.41 -9.49
CA LYS A 49 -9.60 -14.04 -9.52
C LYS A 49 -10.33 -13.73 -8.20
N PRO A 50 -10.13 -12.54 -7.60
CA PRO A 50 -9.30 -11.43 -8.09
C PRO A 50 -7.80 -11.71 -7.91
N ILE A 51 -6.97 -11.25 -8.87
CA ILE A 51 -5.51 -11.49 -8.90
C ILE A 51 -4.85 -11.13 -7.57
N GLN A 52 -5.27 -10.02 -6.94
CA GLN A 52 -4.69 -9.56 -5.67
C GLN A 52 -4.81 -10.59 -4.53
N ALA A 53 -5.89 -11.37 -4.51
CA ALA A 53 -6.11 -12.38 -3.47
C ALA A 53 -5.24 -13.64 -3.68
N CYS A 54 -4.63 -13.77 -4.86
CA CYS A 54 -3.89 -14.96 -5.29
C CYS A 54 -2.43 -14.62 -5.65
N SER A 55 -2.01 -13.40 -5.38
CA SER A 55 -0.63 -12.94 -5.57
C SER A 55 0.11 -12.93 -4.24
N GLN A 56 1.40 -13.27 -4.31
CA GLN A 56 2.27 -13.38 -3.16
C GLN A 56 3.65 -12.80 -3.48
N LEU A 57 4.22 -12.07 -2.52
CA LEU A 57 5.61 -11.67 -2.56
C LEU A 57 6.52 -12.83 -2.10
N ILE A 58 7.52 -13.14 -2.93
CA ILE A 58 8.56 -14.12 -2.63
C ILE A 58 9.94 -13.52 -2.81
N ALA A 59 10.90 -13.99 -2.05
CA ALA A 59 12.31 -13.71 -2.22
C ALA A 59 13.05 -14.98 -2.63
N LYS A 60 13.83 -14.94 -3.70
CA LYS A 60 14.60 -16.09 -4.19
C LYS A 60 16.10 -15.84 -4.07
N LYS A 61 16.84 -16.88 -3.68
CA LYS A 61 18.31 -16.96 -3.74
C LYS A 61 18.73 -18.35 -4.21
N GLY A 62 19.11 -18.47 -5.48
CA GLY A 62 19.32 -19.78 -6.12
C GLY A 62 18.05 -20.64 -6.03
N ASN A 63 18.17 -21.85 -5.46
CA ASN A 63 17.04 -22.78 -5.28
C ASN A 63 16.23 -22.52 -3.99
N ARG A 64 16.58 -21.53 -3.18
CA ARG A 64 15.86 -21.19 -1.95
C ARG A 64 14.81 -20.13 -2.25
N GLU A 65 13.56 -20.42 -1.88
CA GLU A 65 12.45 -19.49 -1.89
C GLU A 65 12.04 -19.14 -0.45
N ILE A 66 11.80 -17.87 -0.17
CA ILE A 66 11.26 -17.36 1.08
C ILE A 66 9.96 -16.64 0.77
N LYS A 67 8.89 -17.06 1.42
CA LYS A 67 7.59 -16.41 1.36
C LYS A 67 7.58 -15.19 2.29
N ILE A 68 7.13 -14.05 1.76
CA ILE A 68 7.04 -12.78 2.49
C ILE A 68 5.56 -12.45 2.68
N ASP A 69 5.02 -12.82 3.84
CA ASP A 69 3.58 -12.66 4.15
C ASP A 69 3.28 -11.41 4.97
N THR A 70 4.24 -10.99 5.78
CA THR A 70 4.14 -9.87 6.71
C THR A 70 5.24 -8.85 6.44
N ILE A 71 5.06 -7.64 6.94
CA ILE A 71 6.10 -6.61 6.85
C ILE A 71 7.37 -7.09 7.56
N GLY A 72 7.24 -7.81 8.67
CA GLY A 72 8.37 -8.37 9.42
C GLY A 72 9.24 -9.32 8.60
N ASP A 73 8.64 -10.09 7.69
CA ASP A 73 9.37 -11.05 6.84
C ASP A 73 10.36 -10.36 5.89
N LEU A 74 10.10 -9.11 5.48
CA LEU A 74 11.01 -8.35 4.61
C LEU A 74 12.40 -8.18 5.23
N SER A 75 12.49 -8.04 6.56
CA SER A 75 13.78 -7.88 7.27
C SER A 75 14.73 -9.08 7.08
N GLN A 76 14.21 -10.24 6.67
CA GLN A 76 15.03 -11.42 6.38
C GLN A 76 15.91 -11.22 5.13
N VAL A 77 15.49 -10.35 4.21
CA VAL A 77 16.11 -10.19 2.88
C VAL A 77 16.64 -8.79 2.60
N ILE A 78 16.34 -7.81 3.45
CA ILE A 78 16.93 -6.46 3.40
C ILE A 78 18.38 -6.51 3.89
N ASP A 79 19.32 -5.93 3.13
CA ASP A 79 20.73 -5.83 3.53
C ASP A 79 20.90 -4.81 4.64
N GLU A 80 20.54 -3.56 4.34
CA GLU A 80 20.64 -2.44 5.26
C GLU A 80 19.66 -1.33 4.82
N VAL A 81 19.08 -0.63 5.81
CA VAL A 81 18.42 0.67 5.64
C VAL A 81 19.39 1.74 6.13
N ARG A 82 19.89 2.56 5.22
CA ARG A 82 21.04 3.44 5.45
C ARG A 82 20.69 4.86 5.82
N ASN A 83 19.53 5.33 5.35
CA ASN A 83 19.13 6.73 5.46
C ASN A 83 17.61 6.85 5.57
N GLU A 84 17.18 8.08 5.81
CA GLU A 84 15.78 8.46 6.00
C GLU A 84 14.92 8.18 4.77
N ASP A 85 15.43 8.43 3.56
CA ASP A 85 14.74 8.18 2.30
C ASP A 85 14.47 6.69 2.11
N GLU A 86 15.46 5.85 2.35
CA GLU A 86 15.34 4.39 2.30
C GLU A 86 14.30 3.88 3.31
N ALA A 87 14.30 4.42 4.54
CA ALA A 87 13.32 4.04 5.56
C ALA A 87 11.88 4.44 5.14
N LEU A 88 11.71 5.66 4.63
CA LEU A 88 10.41 6.12 4.12
C LEU A 88 9.95 5.28 2.93
N ALA A 89 10.87 4.93 2.04
CA ALA A 89 10.58 4.15 0.86
C ALA A 89 10.22 2.70 1.21
N LEU A 90 10.82 2.11 2.25
CA LEU A 90 10.40 0.82 2.81
C LEU A 90 8.95 0.87 3.29
N VAL A 91 8.59 1.88 4.10
CA VAL A 91 7.24 1.95 4.64
C VAL A 91 6.19 2.31 3.59
N ASN A 92 6.58 3.06 2.56
CA ASN A 92 5.74 3.33 1.40
C ASN A 92 5.54 2.09 0.53
N PHE A 93 6.52 1.18 0.46
CA PHE A 93 6.39 -0.04 -0.33
C PHE A 93 5.21 -0.89 0.15
N PHE A 94 5.17 -1.23 1.45
CA PHE A 94 4.11 -2.09 1.99
C PHE A 94 2.79 -1.36 2.30
N THR A 95 2.73 -0.03 2.17
CA THR A 95 1.46 0.73 2.21
C THR A 95 1.05 1.29 0.86
N SER A 96 1.77 0.97 -0.21
CA SER A 96 1.40 1.42 -1.56
C SER A 96 0.12 0.73 -2.04
N GLU A 97 -0.58 1.37 -2.98
CA GLU A 97 -1.69 0.73 -3.70
C GLU A 97 -1.23 -0.53 -4.44
N SER A 98 -0.05 -0.48 -5.05
CA SER A 98 0.47 -1.54 -5.93
C SER A 98 0.95 -2.79 -5.21
N TYR A 99 1.46 -2.67 -3.98
CA TYR A 99 2.07 -3.80 -3.26
C TYR A 99 1.51 -4.04 -1.87
N GLY A 100 0.81 -3.07 -1.28
CA GLY A 100 0.32 -3.18 0.10
C GLY A 100 -0.65 -4.33 0.32
N PHE A 101 -1.36 -4.79 -0.73
CA PHE A 101 -2.27 -5.94 -0.63
C PHE A 101 -1.53 -7.28 -0.47
N LEU A 102 -0.22 -7.34 -0.75
CA LEU A 102 0.59 -8.55 -0.61
C LEU A 102 0.93 -8.88 0.85
N PHE A 103 0.70 -7.94 1.77
CA PHE A 103 1.06 -8.04 3.19
C PHE A 103 -0.18 -8.22 4.05
N LYS A 104 -0.23 -9.34 4.80
CA LYS A 104 -1.39 -9.71 5.64
C LYS A 104 -1.66 -8.71 6.77
N ASP A 105 -0.60 -8.07 7.27
CA ASP A 105 -0.62 -7.07 8.34
C ASP A 105 -0.78 -5.63 7.82
N SER A 106 -0.90 -5.43 6.50
CA SER A 106 -1.10 -4.11 5.89
C SER A 106 -2.57 -3.83 5.61
N SER A 107 -3.27 -3.26 6.59
CA SER A 107 -4.64 -2.76 6.45
C SER A 107 -4.74 -1.28 6.07
N CYS A 108 -3.61 -0.60 5.93
CA CYS A 108 -3.57 0.84 5.65
C CYS A 108 -2.80 1.15 4.37
N ARG A 109 -3.15 2.27 3.74
CA ARG A 109 -2.54 2.75 2.50
C ARG A 109 -2.07 4.19 2.64
N THR A 110 -1.00 4.51 1.93
CA THR A 110 -0.45 5.87 1.89
C THR A 110 -1.49 6.82 1.31
N LEU A 111 -1.79 7.89 2.03
CA LEU A 111 -2.59 9.01 1.52
C LEU A 111 -1.65 10.02 0.85
N GLN A 112 -2.06 10.56 -0.30
CA GLN A 112 -1.30 11.59 -1.01
C GLN A 112 -2.13 12.88 -1.17
N LYS A 113 -1.45 14.02 -1.33
CA LYS A 113 -2.12 15.21 -1.88
C LYS A 113 -2.41 14.97 -3.35
N LYS A 114 -3.63 15.25 -3.79
CA LYS A 114 -4.06 15.07 -5.17
C LYS A 114 -3.26 15.99 -6.10
N THR A 115 -2.62 15.42 -7.11
CA THR A 115 -1.80 16.15 -8.09
C THR A 115 -2.44 16.22 -9.47
N SER A 116 -3.44 15.37 -9.75
CA SER A 116 -4.23 15.42 -10.98
C SER A 116 -5.72 15.13 -10.74
N PRO A 117 -6.64 15.67 -11.56
CA PRO A 117 -8.07 15.42 -11.42
C PRO A 117 -8.48 13.94 -11.49
N GLU A 118 -7.73 13.13 -12.26
CA GLU A 118 -8.02 11.71 -12.50
C GLU A 118 -7.72 10.81 -11.29
N GLN A 119 -6.89 11.28 -10.34
CA GLN A 119 -6.65 10.58 -9.09
C GLN A 119 -7.89 10.62 -8.19
N LYS A 120 -8.55 9.46 -8.05
CA LYS A 120 -9.81 9.33 -7.30
C LYS A 120 -9.64 8.70 -5.92
N PHE A 121 -8.68 7.79 -5.77
CA PHE A 121 -8.49 7.02 -4.55
C PHE A 121 -7.16 7.38 -3.90
N LEU A 122 -7.09 7.22 -2.58
CA LEU A 122 -5.90 7.43 -1.76
C LEU A 122 -5.27 8.82 -1.94
N ALA A 123 -6.08 9.80 -2.36
CA ALA A 123 -5.67 11.17 -2.56
C ALA A 123 -6.78 12.14 -2.13
N VAL A 124 -6.39 13.27 -1.54
CA VAL A 124 -7.29 14.35 -1.14
C VAL A 124 -6.96 15.64 -1.86
N ASP A 125 -7.97 16.45 -2.14
CA ASP A 125 -7.76 17.81 -2.64
C ASP A 125 -7.12 18.72 -1.59
N GLU A 126 -6.70 19.91 -2.03
CA GLU A 126 -6.03 20.89 -1.17
C GLU A 126 -6.91 21.39 -0.03
N GLU A 127 -8.21 21.57 -0.25
CA GLU A 127 -9.15 22.00 0.77
C GLU A 127 -9.23 20.98 1.91
N THR A 128 -9.43 19.70 1.56
CA THR A 128 -9.50 18.59 2.52
C THR A 128 -8.15 18.38 3.21
N TYR A 129 -7.04 18.46 2.47
CA TYR A 129 -5.69 18.33 3.01
C TYR A 129 -5.43 19.37 4.11
N ASN A 130 -5.83 20.62 3.85
CA ASN A 130 -5.70 21.72 4.81
C ASN A 130 -6.68 21.58 5.99
N ALA A 131 -7.94 21.21 5.72
CA ALA A 131 -8.97 21.04 6.73
C ALA A 131 -8.60 19.97 7.77
N TRP A 132 -8.02 18.86 7.30
CA TRP A 132 -7.53 17.77 8.16
C TRP A 132 -6.12 18.01 8.70
N LYS A 133 -5.50 19.15 8.40
CA LYS A 133 -4.13 19.51 8.82
C LYS A 133 -3.13 18.41 8.50
N LEU A 134 -3.24 17.84 7.30
CA LEU A 134 -2.30 16.84 6.81
C LEU A 134 -0.93 17.49 6.62
N GLU A 135 0.11 16.67 6.74
CA GLU A 135 1.49 17.07 6.54
C GLU A 135 2.21 15.98 5.73
N GLU A 136 3.24 16.40 5.01
CA GLU A 136 4.16 15.45 4.36
C GLU A 136 4.82 14.53 5.40
N PRO A 137 5.16 13.27 5.02
CA PRO A 137 5.87 12.37 5.91
C PRO A 137 7.15 13.00 6.46
N ARG A 138 7.37 12.85 7.76
CA ARG A 138 8.60 13.27 8.43
C ARG A 138 9.36 12.04 8.89
N VAL A 139 10.67 12.04 8.67
CA VAL A 139 11.57 11.00 9.14
C VAL A 139 12.62 11.63 10.05
N GLU A 140 12.88 11.02 11.18
CA GLU A 140 13.89 11.46 12.13
C GLU A 140 14.74 10.26 12.54
N GLN A 141 16.06 10.39 12.43
CA GLN A 141 16.97 9.36 12.95
C GLN A 141 17.19 9.53 14.46
N LYS A 142 16.79 8.54 15.26
CA LYS A 142 16.97 8.51 16.72
C LYS A 142 17.20 7.07 17.21
N ASP A 143 18.04 6.89 18.23
CA ASP A 143 18.28 5.58 18.87
C ASP A 143 18.63 4.45 17.88
N ASN A 144 19.41 4.78 16.84
CA ASN A 144 19.79 3.87 15.74
C ASN A 144 18.60 3.30 14.94
N ARG A 145 17.46 4.02 14.93
CA ARG A 145 16.26 3.75 14.15
C ARG A 145 15.83 5.01 13.39
N PHE A 146 15.05 4.80 12.35
CA PHE A 146 14.37 5.85 11.60
C PHE A 146 12.92 5.91 12.09
N HIS A 147 12.56 6.99 12.77
CA HIS A 147 11.21 7.25 13.24
C HIS A 147 10.44 8.00 12.17
N ILE A 148 9.29 7.48 11.78
CA ILE A 148 8.50 7.99 10.67
C ILE A 148 7.14 8.44 11.21
N THR A 149 6.78 9.68 10.92
CA THR A 149 5.45 10.24 11.21
C THR A 149 4.76 10.57 9.90
N ARG A 150 3.61 9.96 9.65
CA ARG A 150 2.84 10.16 8.40
C ARG A 150 1.36 9.88 8.59
N PHE A 151 0.57 10.21 7.56
CA PHE A 151 -0.86 9.95 7.52
C PHE A 151 -1.18 8.77 6.58
N LEU A 152 -2.02 7.86 7.04
CA LEU A 152 -2.47 6.68 6.29
C LEU A 152 -3.99 6.59 6.34
N VAL A 153 -4.59 6.03 5.28
CA VAL A 153 -6.00 5.62 5.32
C VAL A 153 -6.05 4.12 5.58
N CYS A 154 -6.76 3.71 6.63
CA CYS A 154 -6.95 2.31 6.99
C CYS A 154 -8.34 1.83 6.57
N TYR A 155 -8.37 0.64 5.96
CA TYR A 155 -9.60 -0.08 5.68
C TYR A 155 -10.29 -0.50 6.97
N PRO A 156 -11.63 -0.60 6.97
CA PRO A 156 -12.38 -1.26 8.02
C PRO A 156 -11.84 -2.62 8.42
N GLN A 157 -11.79 -2.84 9.72
CA GLN A 157 -11.43 -4.11 10.31
C GLN A 157 -12.63 -4.68 11.06
N PHE A 158 -12.63 -5.99 11.28
CA PHE A 158 -13.57 -6.62 12.19
C PHE A 158 -12.93 -6.69 13.56
N GLU A 159 -13.49 -5.96 14.51
CA GLU A 159 -13.05 -5.95 15.91
C GLU A 159 -14.23 -6.39 16.78
N ALA A 160 -14.03 -7.42 17.61
CA ALA A 160 -15.06 -7.97 18.49
C ALA A 160 -16.41 -8.32 17.80
N GLY A 161 -16.39 -8.61 16.49
CA GLY A 161 -17.58 -8.95 15.70
C GLY A 161 -18.25 -7.75 15.01
N GLU A 162 -17.77 -6.54 15.23
CA GLU A 162 -18.27 -5.32 14.57
C GLU A 162 -17.28 -4.81 13.52
N LYS A 163 -17.82 -4.30 12.41
CA LYS A 163 -17.01 -3.69 11.35
C LYS A 163 -16.76 -2.23 11.71
N THR A 164 -15.50 -1.83 11.85
CA THR A 164 -15.12 -0.42 12.08
C THR A 164 -15.38 0.43 10.83
N GLU A 165 -15.47 1.75 10.97
CA GLU A 165 -15.41 2.65 9.81
C GLU A 165 -13.99 2.74 9.23
N ALA A 166 -13.86 3.25 8.00
CA ALA A 166 -12.54 3.60 7.50
C ALA A 166 -11.98 4.77 8.29
N GLN A 167 -10.68 4.74 8.55
CA GLN A 167 -10.03 5.72 9.40
C GLN A 167 -8.86 6.37 8.67
N LEU A 168 -8.84 7.70 8.66
CA LEU A 168 -7.63 8.45 8.42
C LEU A 168 -6.87 8.51 9.74
N VAL A 169 -5.64 8.05 9.74
CA VAL A 169 -4.83 8.00 10.95
C VAL A 169 -3.47 8.65 10.75
N LYS A 170 -3.00 9.32 11.79
CA LYS A 170 -1.61 9.68 11.96
C LYS A 170 -0.89 8.50 12.63
N VAL A 171 0.15 8.01 11.99
CA VAL A 171 0.96 6.89 12.51
C VAL A 171 2.33 7.38 12.89
N HIS A 172 2.84 6.80 13.96
CA HIS A 172 4.23 6.88 14.37
C HIS A 172 4.82 5.48 14.26
N GLU A 173 5.82 5.34 13.40
CA GLU A 173 6.44 4.09 13.02
C GLU A 173 7.94 4.16 13.27
N ALA A 174 8.61 3.02 13.40
CA ALA A 174 10.06 2.98 13.47
C ALA A 174 10.63 1.80 12.67
N VAL A 175 11.65 2.10 11.88
CA VAL A 175 12.41 1.13 11.07
C VAL A 175 13.84 1.10 11.58
N ASP A 176 14.37 -0.08 11.90
CA ASP A 176 15.80 -0.23 12.21
C ASP A 176 16.65 -0.44 10.95
N LYS A 177 17.98 -0.42 11.12
CA LYS A 177 18.92 -0.63 10.01
C LYS A 177 18.81 -2.00 9.33
N THR A 178 18.18 -2.98 9.96
CA THR A 178 17.95 -4.32 9.39
C THR A 178 16.61 -4.41 8.64
N GLY A 179 15.84 -3.31 8.59
CA GLY A 179 14.52 -3.26 7.98
C GLY A 179 13.42 -3.81 8.88
N LYS A 180 13.66 -4.03 10.18
CA LYS A 180 12.57 -4.39 11.10
C LYS A 180 11.68 -3.18 11.32
N TYR A 181 10.40 -3.38 11.06
CA TYR A 181 9.35 -2.38 11.20
C TYR A 181 8.58 -2.58 12.50
N GLU A 182 8.22 -1.47 13.13
CA GLU A 182 7.32 -1.42 14.27
C GLU A 182 6.37 -0.24 14.11
N ARG A 183 5.09 -0.48 14.40
CA ARG A 183 4.10 0.59 14.59
C ARG A 183 4.03 0.95 16.07
N ILE A 184 4.48 2.15 16.42
CA ILE A 184 4.54 2.63 17.81
C ILE A 184 3.18 3.16 18.26
N ARG A 185 2.54 3.99 17.41
CA ARG A 185 1.28 4.66 17.76
C ARG A 185 0.42 4.91 16.53
N LYS A 186 -0.90 4.86 16.73
CA LYS A 186 -1.94 5.22 15.78
C LYS A 186 -2.88 6.23 16.45
N GLU A 187 -3.12 7.37 15.81
CA GLU A 187 -4.07 8.40 16.23
C GLU A 187 -5.11 8.59 15.13
N VAL A 188 -6.40 8.49 15.44
CA VAL A 188 -7.47 8.72 14.47
C VAL A 188 -7.65 10.22 14.27
N VAL A 189 -7.59 10.66 13.02
CA VAL A 189 -7.72 12.07 12.61
C VAL A 189 -9.12 12.33 12.08
N ALA A 190 -9.65 11.41 11.28
CA ALA A 190 -11.00 11.45 10.74
C ALA A 190 -11.51 10.04 10.48
N GLU A 191 -12.83 9.88 10.46
CA GLU A 191 -13.52 8.64 10.15
C GLU A 191 -14.86 8.91 9.45
N GLY A 192 -15.45 7.87 8.86
CA GLY A 192 -16.78 7.93 8.28
C GLY A 192 -16.82 8.23 6.77
N PRO A 193 -17.95 8.72 6.24
CA PRO A 193 -18.23 8.71 4.79
C PRO A 193 -17.19 9.41 3.91
N ASP A 194 -16.55 10.46 4.40
CA ASP A 194 -15.55 11.19 3.62
C ASP A 194 -14.22 10.44 3.52
N VAL A 195 -13.84 9.69 4.56
CA VAL A 195 -12.69 8.79 4.53
C VAL A 195 -12.99 7.56 3.68
N ASN A 196 -14.22 7.02 3.78
CA ASN A 196 -14.69 5.86 3.03
C ASN A 196 -14.53 6.06 1.50
N LYS A 197 -14.79 7.27 0.99
CA LYS A 197 -14.63 7.61 -0.44
C LYS A 197 -13.19 7.55 -0.95
N LEU A 198 -12.21 7.61 -0.05
CA LEU A 198 -10.78 7.56 -0.41
C LEU A 198 -10.31 6.15 -0.71
N LEU A 199 -11.00 5.13 -0.21
CA LEU A 199 -10.56 3.75 -0.30
C LEU A 199 -11.04 3.10 -1.60
N PRO A 200 -10.13 2.56 -2.43
CA PRO A 200 -10.55 1.79 -3.58
C PRO A 200 -11.26 0.52 -3.11
N TYR A 201 -12.34 0.17 -3.81
CA TYR A 201 -13.17 -1.02 -3.55
C TYR A 201 -13.94 -1.01 -2.23
N TYR A 202 -14.01 0.13 -1.54
CA TYR A 202 -14.91 0.30 -0.42
C TYR A 202 -16.35 0.47 -0.91
N LYS A 203 -17.22 -0.47 -0.54
CA LYS A 203 -18.67 -0.47 -0.83
C LYS A 203 -19.45 -0.84 0.42
#